data_AF-A0A9P4NDY0-F1
#
_entry.id   AF-A0A9P4NDY0-F1
#
_cell.length_a   1.000
_cell.length_b   1.000
_cell.length_c   1.000
_cell.angle_alpha   90.00
_cell.angle_beta   90.00
_cell.angle_gamma   90.00
#
_symmetry.space_group_name_H-M   'P 1'
#
loop_
_entity.id
_entity.type
_entity.pdbx_description
1 polymer ?
#
loop_
_entity_poly.entity_id
_entity_poly.type
_entity_poly.pdbx_seq_one_letter_code
_entity_poly.pdbx_strand_id
1 'polypeptide(L)'
;MHVMQTGYEGTGQSFSFFYSQIASTVASKGYTIVSIDVPYDVDVVEYTDGYVALFNQTLWGTNDTEALAKTAYTVISTRAEDVSFILHSLSNTTLAHSLIPNLSDSGLDTTHVPMFGRSLGGSTAFSIMGRDDGILGGLSLDDGLYGPVLPNGTTKPFMFLGHENHTRENINADPLLSWQTQWPSLIGWKRYAMVTGSLHYDFSDYPILFGELGITPVGKVASNAILLGSLKGARAFEIVTEYVGAFLEFVVRGKTSDLLDGALQEFPEVLFEL
;
A
#
# COMPACT_ATOMS: atom_id res chain seq x y z
N MET A 1 13.89 6.67 5.84
CA MET A 1 13.05 5.55 6.34
C MET A 1 11.86 5.40 5.40
N HIS A 2 11.16 4.26 5.38
CA HIS A 2 10.02 4.02 4.50
C HIS A 2 8.86 3.48 5.33
N VAL A 3 7.66 3.97 5.07
CA VAL A 3 6.45 3.47 5.75
C VAL A 3 5.67 2.62 4.77
N MET A 4 5.42 1.37 5.15
CA MET A 4 4.52 0.48 4.44
C MET A 4 3.28 0.27 5.32
N GLN A 5 2.10 0.53 4.76
CA GLN A 5 0.85 0.31 5.48
C GLN A 5 -0.08 -0.60 4.68
N THR A 6 -0.63 -1.60 5.33
CA THR A 6 -1.55 -2.57 4.70
C THR A 6 -2.93 -1.96 4.52
N GLY A 7 -3.77 -2.58 3.70
CA GLY A 7 -5.17 -2.17 3.52
C GLY A 7 -6.17 -3.27 3.88
N TYR A 8 -7.45 -2.90 3.82
CA TYR A 8 -8.60 -3.71 4.20
C TYR A 8 -9.46 -4.03 2.97
N GLU A 9 -9.79 -5.30 2.75
CA GLU A 9 -10.90 -5.76 1.88
C GLU A 9 -11.53 -7.06 2.42
N GLY A 10 -12.28 -6.96 3.51
CA GLY A 10 -13.09 -8.08 4.04
C GLY A 10 -12.35 -9.11 4.88
N THR A 11 -11.01 -9.01 4.99
CA THR A 11 -10.23 -9.79 5.97
C THR A 11 -9.41 -8.92 6.91
N GLY A 12 -9.04 -7.70 6.52
CA GLY A 12 -8.07 -6.87 7.25
C GLY A 12 -6.75 -7.61 7.36
N GLN A 13 -5.68 -7.23 6.66
CA GLN A 13 -4.50 -8.10 6.66
C GLN A 13 -3.37 -7.47 7.43
N SER A 14 -2.95 -8.17 8.48
CA SER A 14 -1.76 -7.83 9.21
C SER A 14 -0.56 -7.96 8.28
N PHE A 15 0.23 -6.89 8.29
CA PHE A 15 1.52 -6.83 7.66
C PHE A 15 2.40 -8.00 8.05
N SER A 16 2.39 -8.29 9.36
CA SER A 16 3.23 -9.28 10.01
C SER A 16 3.16 -10.67 9.35
N PHE A 17 2.10 -10.96 8.58
CA PHE A 17 1.91 -12.26 7.93
C PHE A 17 1.86 -12.22 6.40
N PHE A 18 1.44 -11.11 5.77
CA PHE A 18 1.13 -11.10 4.32
C PHE A 18 1.89 -10.08 3.47
N TYR A 19 2.88 -9.39 4.04
CA TYR A 19 3.72 -8.42 3.30
C TYR A 19 5.20 -8.48 3.67
N SER A 20 5.58 -9.44 4.51
CA SER A 20 6.94 -9.66 4.98
C SER A 20 7.95 -9.87 3.84
N GLN A 21 7.56 -10.55 2.76
CA GLN A 21 8.46 -10.83 1.63
C GLN A 21 8.65 -9.58 0.79
N ILE A 22 7.57 -8.85 0.48
CA ILE A 22 7.66 -7.57 -0.24
C ILE A 22 8.56 -6.60 0.53
N ALA A 23 8.31 -6.46 1.83
CA ALA A 23 9.10 -5.60 2.69
C ALA A 23 10.55 -6.02 2.81
N SER A 24 10.84 -7.32 2.93
CA SER A 24 12.20 -7.85 2.98
C SER A 24 12.95 -7.58 1.68
N THR A 25 12.31 -7.77 0.53
CA THR A 25 12.89 -7.46 -0.78
C THR A 25 13.17 -5.98 -0.92
N VAL A 26 12.24 -5.10 -0.51
CA VAL A 26 12.47 -3.66 -0.53
C VAL A 26 13.58 -3.27 0.45
N ALA A 27 13.60 -3.83 1.66
CA ALA A 27 14.64 -3.58 2.65
C ALA A 27 16.03 -3.98 2.14
N SER A 28 16.12 -5.08 1.37
CA SER A 28 17.37 -5.52 0.73
C SER A 28 17.98 -4.49 -0.22
N LYS A 29 17.18 -3.54 -0.74
CA LYS A 29 17.63 -2.41 -1.56
C LYS A 29 18.26 -1.27 -0.72
N GLY A 30 18.43 -1.47 0.59
CA GLY A 30 19.09 -0.54 1.50
C GLY A 30 18.13 0.39 2.25
N TYR A 31 16.91 -0.09 2.50
CA TYR A 31 15.84 0.69 3.10
C TYR A 31 15.42 0.13 4.47
N THR A 32 15.21 1.01 5.44
CA THR A 32 14.46 0.66 6.65
C THR A 32 12.97 0.74 6.34
N ILE A 33 12.25 -0.37 6.49
CA ILE A 33 10.80 -0.46 6.33
C ILE A 33 10.16 -0.46 7.72
N VAL A 34 9.26 0.48 7.94
CA VAL A 34 8.36 0.52 9.10
C VAL A 34 6.99 0.09 8.63
N SER A 35 6.56 -1.04 9.14
CA SER A 35 5.25 -1.61 8.86
C SER A 35 4.26 -1.33 9.97
N ILE A 36 3.02 -1.01 9.60
CA ILE A 36 2.00 -0.59 10.55
C ILE A 36 0.82 -1.56 10.49
N ASP A 37 0.64 -2.32 11.57
CA ASP A 37 -0.58 -3.07 11.84
C ASP A 37 -1.55 -2.18 12.61
N VAL A 38 -2.80 -2.10 12.14
CA VAL A 38 -3.83 -1.19 12.67
C VAL A 38 -4.80 -2.01 13.52
N PRO A 39 -4.75 -1.90 14.87
CA PRO A 39 -5.56 -2.72 15.76
C PRO A 39 -7.06 -2.62 15.45
N TYR A 40 -7.76 -3.75 15.50
CA TYR A 40 -9.18 -3.88 15.17
C TYR A 40 -9.56 -3.65 13.70
N ASP A 41 -8.61 -3.28 12.85
CA ASP A 41 -8.84 -3.00 11.42
C ASP A 41 -8.08 -3.99 10.52
N VAL A 42 -7.11 -4.72 11.08
CA VAL A 42 -6.51 -5.93 10.51
C VAL A 42 -6.96 -7.19 11.26
N ASP A 43 -6.73 -8.36 10.67
CA ASP A 43 -7.13 -9.70 11.11
C ASP A 43 -6.69 -9.97 12.54
N VAL A 44 -5.42 -9.72 12.82
CA VAL A 44 -4.82 -9.94 14.13
C VAL A 44 -3.69 -8.95 14.40
N VAL A 45 -3.70 -8.36 15.61
CA VAL A 45 -2.55 -7.66 16.19
C VAL A 45 -2.28 -8.25 17.56
N GLU A 46 -1.08 -8.82 17.74
CA GLU A 46 -0.60 -9.33 19.02
C GLU A 46 0.33 -8.31 19.68
N TYR A 47 0.00 -7.90 20.90
CA TYR A 47 0.79 -7.00 21.72
C TYR A 47 1.80 -7.77 22.57
N THR A 48 2.84 -7.08 23.03
CA THR A 48 3.95 -7.68 23.80
C THR A 48 3.54 -8.25 25.16
N ASP A 49 2.39 -7.86 25.69
CA ASP A 49 1.78 -8.42 26.90
C ASP A 49 0.89 -9.65 26.63
N GLY A 50 0.81 -10.09 25.38
CA GLY A 50 -0.01 -11.21 24.92
C GLY A 50 -1.48 -10.82 24.65
N TYR A 51 -1.85 -9.55 24.76
CA TYR A 51 -3.17 -9.11 24.32
C TYR A 51 -3.30 -9.22 22.80
N VAL A 52 -4.45 -9.71 22.33
CA VAL A 52 -4.74 -9.88 20.90
C VAL A 52 -5.92 -9.01 20.52
N ALA A 53 -5.69 -8.02 19.66
CA ALA A 53 -6.74 -7.25 19.02
C ALA A 53 -7.14 -7.92 17.71
N LEU A 54 -8.37 -8.45 17.65
CA LEU A 54 -8.94 -9.05 16.45
C LEU A 54 -9.70 -8.02 15.62
N PHE A 55 -9.80 -8.28 14.32
CA PHE A 55 -10.60 -7.48 13.40
C PHE A 55 -12.03 -7.24 13.92
N ASN A 56 -12.46 -5.97 13.91
CA ASN A 56 -13.80 -5.59 14.30
C ASN A 56 -14.76 -5.67 13.10
N GLN A 57 -15.48 -6.78 13.01
CA GLN A 57 -16.47 -7.04 11.96
C GLN A 57 -17.59 -5.99 11.88
N THR A 58 -17.87 -5.24 12.95
CA THR A 58 -18.93 -4.22 12.92
C THR A 58 -18.54 -2.98 12.14
N LEU A 59 -17.24 -2.71 11.93
CA LEU A 59 -16.77 -1.54 11.16
C LEU A 59 -17.33 -1.57 9.73
N TRP A 60 -17.35 -2.77 9.14
CA TRP A 60 -17.65 -2.97 7.73
C TRP A 60 -18.89 -3.83 7.47
N GLY A 61 -19.62 -4.18 8.54
CA GLY A 61 -20.79 -5.07 8.51
C GLY A 61 -22.08 -4.43 8.01
N THR A 62 -22.00 -3.43 7.13
CA THR A 62 -23.15 -2.70 6.59
C THR A 62 -23.16 -2.72 5.06
N ASN A 63 -24.35 -2.80 4.48
CA ASN A 63 -24.55 -2.66 3.02
C ASN A 63 -24.89 -1.20 2.62
N ASP A 64 -24.97 -0.29 3.59
CA ASP A 64 -25.19 1.13 3.33
C ASP A 64 -23.89 1.77 2.82
N THR A 65 -23.91 2.18 1.54
CA THR A 65 -22.77 2.80 0.86
C THR A 65 -22.33 4.11 1.51
N GLU A 66 -23.25 4.91 2.07
CA GLU A 66 -22.89 6.15 2.75
C GLU A 66 -22.19 5.86 4.08
N ALA A 67 -22.69 4.86 4.82
CA ALA A 67 -22.06 4.40 6.05
C ALA A 67 -20.66 3.80 5.80
N LEU A 68 -20.49 3.02 4.71
CA LEU A 68 -19.18 2.49 4.30
C LEU A 68 -18.21 3.61 3.94
N ALA A 69 -18.65 4.62 3.18
CA ALA A 69 -17.82 5.77 2.84
C ALA A 69 -17.37 6.57 4.07
N LYS A 70 -18.28 6.78 5.05
CA LYS A 70 -17.93 7.41 6.34
C LYS A 70 -16.94 6.58 7.14
N THR A 71 -17.14 5.26 7.17
CA THR A 71 -16.21 4.33 7.84
C THR A 71 -14.83 4.41 7.20
N ALA A 72 -14.73 4.30 5.88
CA ALA A 72 -13.47 4.41 5.16
C ALA A 72 -12.78 5.75 5.44
N TYR A 73 -13.53 6.86 5.44
CA TYR A 73 -13.00 8.16 5.81
C TYR A 73 -12.41 8.18 7.21
N THR A 74 -13.15 7.70 8.22
CA THR A 74 -12.65 7.65 9.60
C THR A 74 -11.43 6.74 9.73
N VAL A 75 -11.46 5.55 9.13
CA VAL A 75 -10.36 4.59 9.17
C VAL A 75 -9.11 5.19 8.53
N ILE A 76 -9.20 5.74 7.33
CA ILE A 76 -8.04 6.30 6.61
C ILE A 76 -7.52 7.56 7.32
N SER A 77 -8.40 8.41 7.83
CA SER A 77 -7.99 9.58 8.62
C SER A 77 -7.23 9.17 9.89
N THR A 78 -7.69 8.13 10.57
CA THR A 78 -7.04 7.58 11.78
C THR A 78 -5.70 6.96 11.42
N ARG A 79 -5.66 6.16 10.36
CA ARG A 79 -4.42 5.56 9.84
C ARG A 79 -3.37 6.61 9.48
N ALA A 80 -3.78 7.72 8.88
CA ALA A 80 -2.89 8.85 8.61
C ALA A 80 -2.37 9.49 9.90
N GLU A 81 -3.19 9.60 10.95
CA GLU A 81 -2.75 10.05 12.29
C GLU A 81 -1.72 9.11 12.89
N ASP A 82 -1.95 7.81 12.79
CA ASP A 82 -1.04 6.79 13.28
C ASP A 82 0.32 6.87 12.58
N VAL A 83 0.34 7.11 11.25
CA VAL A 83 1.58 7.33 10.50
C VAL A 83 2.34 8.54 11.06
N SER A 84 1.71 9.71 11.16
CA SER A 84 2.35 10.90 11.74
C SER A 84 2.84 10.66 13.17
N PHE A 85 2.04 9.97 14.00
CA PHE A 85 2.42 9.62 15.36
C PHE A 85 3.65 8.70 15.40
N ILE A 86 3.72 7.70 14.53
CA ILE A 86 4.86 6.77 14.43
C ILE A 86 6.10 7.49 13.95
N LEU A 87 6.00 8.32 12.90
CA LEU A 87 7.12 9.13 12.41
C LEU A 87 7.64 10.06 13.50
N HIS A 88 6.74 10.75 14.21
CA HIS A 88 7.11 11.62 15.32
C HIS A 88 7.77 10.83 16.47
N SER A 89 7.23 9.68 16.83
CA SER A 89 7.78 8.82 17.89
C SER A 89 9.18 8.31 17.52
N LEU A 90 9.37 7.83 16.30
CA LEU A 90 10.65 7.32 15.81
C LEU A 90 11.70 8.41 15.56
N SER A 91 11.29 9.69 15.49
CA SER A 91 12.22 10.83 15.47
C SER A 91 12.96 11.00 16.80
N ASN A 92 12.40 10.46 17.90
CA ASN A 92 13.08 10.39 19.18
C ASN A 92 14.12 9.26 19.13
N THR A 93 15.40 9.63 19.05
CA THR A 93 16.51 8.68 18.94
C THR A 93 16.62 7.71 20.11
N THR A 94 16.25 8.14 21.32
CA THR A 94 16.26 7.26 22.51
C THR A 94 15.22 6.15 22.36
N LEU A 95 14.01 6.50 21.93
CA LEU A 95 12.97 5.51 21.66
C LEU A 95 13.37 4.61 20.50
N ALA A 96 13.84 5.17 19.39
CA ALA A 96 14.23 4.41 18.21
C ALA A 96 15.36 3.40 18.53
N HIS A 97 16.38 3.78 19.30
CA HIS A 97 17.45 2.88 19.76
C HIS A 97 16.95 1.78 20.70
N SER A 98 15.90 2.04 21.49
CA SER A 98 15.31 1.02 22.35
C SER A 98 14.50 -0.04 21.59
N LEU A 99 13.98 0.31 20.41
CA LEU A 99 13.12 -0.55 19.59
C LEU A 99 13.88 -1.25 18.46
N ILE A 100 14.90 -0.60 17.89
CA ILE A 100 15.59 -1.06 16.67
C ILE A 100 17.04 -1.41 17.01
N PRO A 101 17.38 -2.71 17.06
CA PRO A 101 18.75 -3.12 17.34
C PRO A 101 19.68 -2.69 16.20
N ASN A 102 20.90 -2.29 16.55
CA ASN A 102 21.95 -1.85 15.61
C ASN A 102 21.57 -0.61 14.76
N LEU A 103 20.60 0.19 15.20
CA LEU A 103 20.31 1.47 14.58
C LEU A 103 21.52 2.41 14.75
N SER A 104 21.85 3.18 13.71
CA SER A 104 22.96 4.13 13.75
C SER A 104 22.75 5.20 14.82
N ASP A 105 23.84 5.81 15.30
CA ASP A 105 23.79 6.91 16.27
C ASP A 105 22.99 8.12 15.75
N SER A 106 22.90 8.27 14.43
CA SER A 106 22.09 9.29 13.77
C SER A 106 20.58 9.05 13.83
N GLY A 107 20.13 7.88 14.30
CA GLY A 107 18.72 7.51 14.32
C GLY A 107 18.10 7.28 12.94
N LEU A 108 16.78 7.42 12.85
CA LEU A 108 16.01 7.28 11.62
C LEU A 108 15.73 8.64 10.99
N ASP A 109 15.86 8.74 9.66
CA ASP A 109 15.30 9.88 8.93
C ASP A 109 13.79 9.71 8.79
N THR A 110 13.05 10.47 9.60
CA THR A 110 11.58 10.50 9.65
C THR A 110 10.98 11.67 8.87
N THR A 111 11.79 12.43 8.16
CA THR A 111 11.38 13.62 7.39
C THR A 111 11.49 13.44 5.88
N HIS A 112 12.15 12.37 5.41
CA HIS A 112 12.26 12.00 4.01
C HIS A 112 11.73 10.58 3.80
N VAL A 113 10.40 10.43 3.89
CA VAL A 113 9.73 9.13 3.91
C VAL A 113 8.81 9.00 2.71
N PRO A 114 9.10 8.11 1.74
CA PRO A 114 8.08 7.64 0.83
C PRO A 114 7.18 6.64 1.55
N MET A 115 5.92 6.61 1.14
CA MET A 115 4.94 5.68 1.65
C MET A 115 4.37 4.84 0.51
N PHE A 116 4.11 3.57 0.79
CA PHE A 116 3.32 2.74 -0.12
C PHE A 116 2.38 1.84 0.67
N GLY A 117 1.30 1.44 0.04
CA GLY A 117 0.33 0.57 0.67
C GLY A 117 -0.63 -0.03 -0.32
N ARG A 118 -1.21 -1.17 0.06
CA ARG A 118 -2.24 -1.84 -0.73
C ARG A 118 -3.62 -1.45 -0.24
N SER A 119 -4.62 -1.34 -1.12
CA SER A 119 -6.01 -1.03 -0.74
C SER A 119 -6.08 0.19 0.18
N LEU A 120 -6.78 0.15 1.32
CA LEU A 120 -6.83 1.30 2.26
C LEU A 120 -5.45 1.83 2.71
N GLY A 121 -4.39 1.03 2.63
CA GLY A 121 -3.02 1.50 2.85
C GLY A 121 -2.54 2.46 1.75
N GLY A 122 -2.96 2.23 0.50
CA GLY A 122 -2.78 3.13 -0.65
C GLY A 122 -3.59 4.42 -0.49
N SER A 123 -4.85 4.33 -0.04
CA SER A 123 -5.63 5.51 0.35
C SER A 123 -4.93 6.30 1.46
N THR A 124 -4.36 5.60 2.45
CA THR A 124 -3.61 6.26 3.53
C THR A 124 -2.37 6.95 2.99
N ALA A 125 -1.59 6.28 2.12
CA ALA A 125 -0.43 6.85 1.45
C ALA A 125 -0.79 8.11 0.64
N PHE A 126 -2.00 8.16 0.08
CA PHE A 126 -2.52 9.34 -0.60
C PHE A 126 -2.88 10.46 0.39
N SER A 127 -3.75 10.18 1.37
CA SER A 127 -4.26 11.18 2.32
C SER A 127 -3.16 11.79 3.19
N ILE A 128 -2.16 11.01 3.62
CA ILE A 128 -1.08 11.50 4.49
C ILE A 128 -0.22 12.58 3.83
N MET A 129 -0.11 12.59 2.49
CA MET A 129 0.70 13.58 1.77
C MET A 129 0.23 15.02 2.00
N GLY A 130 -1.07 15.23 2.26
CA GLY A 130 -1.64 16.54 2.59
C GLY A 130 -1.59 16.88 4.08
N ARG A 131 -1.12 15.96 4.92
CA ARG A 131 -1.15 16.06 6.38
C ARG A 131 0.23 16.14 7.02
N ASP A 132 1.20 15.42 6.45
CA ASP A 132 2.55 15.33 7.00
C ASP A 132 3.61 15.68 5.94
N ASP A 133 4.41 16.70 6.23
CA ASP A 133 5.48 17.17 5.35
C ASP A 133 6.66 16.20 5.28
N GLY A 134 6.81 15.29 6.26
CA GLY A 134 7.81 14.23 6.23
C GLY A 134 7.56 13.16 5.16
N ILE A 135 6.34 13.12 4.60
CA ILE A 135 6.00 12.23 3.48
C ILE A 135 6.39 12.89 2.16
N LEU A 136 7.29 12.24 1.41
CA LEU A 136 7.82 12.75 0.14
C LEU A 136 6.98 12.37 -1.07
N GLY A 137 6.28 11.24 -1.02
CA GLY A 137 5.49 10.71 -2.13
C GLY A 137 4.81 9.39 -1.75
N GLY A 138 3.82 8.99 -2.54
CA GLY A 138 2.97 7.84 -2.26
C GLY A 138 2.84 6.86 -3.42
N LEU A 139 2.80 5.56 -3.13
CA LEU A 139 2.43 4.54 -4.10
C LEU A 139 1.24 3.72 -3.60
N SER A 140 0.19 3.69 -4.42
CA SER A 140 -1.01 2.90 -4.18
C SER A 140 -0.93 1.59 -4.95
N LEU A 141 -1.00 0.47 -4.22
CA LEU A 141 -1.15 -0.88 -4.78
C LEU A 141 -2.64 -1.23 -4.76
N ASP A 142 -3.27 -1.05 -5.91
CA ASP A 142 -4.64 -1.50 -6.18
C ASP A 142 -5.72 -0.98 -5.23
N ASP A 143 -5.87 0.34 -5.12
CA ASP A 143 -6.84 1.00 -4.22
C ASP A 143 -7.74 1.99 -4.94
N GLY A 144 -8.97 2.16 -4.45
CA GLY A 144 -9.96 3.12 -4.98
C GLY A 144 -9.79 4.58 -4.55
N LEU A 145 -8.82 4.90 -3.68
CA LEU A 145 -8.66 6.18 -2.99
C LEU A 145 -9.91 6.66 -2.25
N TYR A 146 -10.25 5.93 -1.20
CA TYR A 146 -11.28 6.34 -0.26
C TYR A 146 -10.75 7.42 0.71
N GLY A 147 -11.66 8.01 1.47
CA GLY A 147 -11.32 8.85 2.62
C GLY A 147 -10.87 10.29 2.29
N PRO A 148 -10.02 10.91 3.14
CA PRO A 148 -9.66 12.31 2.99
C PRO A 148 -8.96 12.61 1.67
N VAL A 149 -9.49 13.62 0.96
CA VAL A 149 -8.94 14.12 -0.30
C VAL A 149 -7.85 15.16 -0.06
N LEU A 150 -7.16 15.55 -1.13
CA LEU A 150 -6.17 16.63 -1.15
C LEU A 150 -6.79 17.90 -1.76
N PRO A 151 -7.54 18.72 -0.99
CA PRO A 151 -8.35 19.83 -1.55
C PRO A 151 -7.51 20.92 -2.20
N ASN A 152 -6.27 21.12 -1.74
CA ASN A 152 -5.32 22.08 -2.31
C ASN A 152 -4.40 21.45 -3.38
N GLY A 153 -4.62 20.16 -3.67
CA GLY A 153 -3.71 19.32 -4.44
C GLY A 153 -2.36 19.10 -3.76
N THR A 154 -1.48 18.35 -4.45
CA THR A 154 -0.12 18.07 -4.00
C THR A 154 0.85 18.04 -5.19
N THR A 155 2.06 18.52 -4.97
CA THR A 155 3.20 18.38 -5.90
C THR A 155 4.06 17.16 -5.58
N LYS A 156 3.81 16.49 -4.46
CA LYS A 156 4.50 15.25 -4.07
C LYS A 156 4.22 14.15 -5.09
N PRO A 157 5.22 13.36 -5.52
CA PRO A 157 5.01 12.29 -6.48
C PRO A 157 4.01 11.23 -6.01
N PHE A 158 3.14 10.78 -6.91
CA PHE A 158 2.22 9.69 -6.61
C PHE A 158 2.09 8.68 -7.77
N MET A 159 2.13 7.39 -7.45
CA MET A 159 1.91 6.33 -8.44
C MET A 159 0.75 5.43 -8.03
N PHE A 160 -0.06 5.05 -9.00
CA PHE A 160 -0.99 3.93 -8.87
C PHE A 160 -0.47 2.72 -9.61
N LEU A 161 -0.56 1.56 -9.00
CA LEU A 161 -0.32 0.28 -9.64
C LEU A 161 -1.54 -0.61 -9.33
N GLY A 162 -2.44 -0.70 -10.30
CA GLY A 162 -3.71 -1.40 -10.16
C GLY A 162 -3.70 -2.81 -10.77
N HIS A 163 -4.70 -3.61 -10.39
CA HIS A 163 -4.98 -4.87 -11.06
C HIS A 163 -5.57 -4.65 -12.46
N GLU A 164 -5.76 -5.75 -13.20
CA GLU A 164 -6.30 -5.69 -14.55
C GLU A 164 -7.69 -5.03 -14.58
N ASN A 165 -7.87 -4.02 -15.45
CA ASN A 165 -9.09 -3.19 -15.57
C ASN A 165 -9.37 -2.20 -14.43
N HIS A 166 -8.47 -2.08 -13.44
CA HIS A 166 -8.48 -0.96 -12.51
C HIS A 166 -7.87 0.27 -13.20
N THR A 167 -8.72 1.03 -13.88
CA THR A 167 -8.28 2.22 -14.64
C THR A 167 -8.96 3.48 -14.15
N ARG A 168 -8.34 4.62 -14.45
CA ARG A 168 -8.86 5.93 -14.11
C ARG A 168 -10.23 6.16 -14.77
N GLU A 169 -10.39 5.78 -16.02
CA GLU A 169 -11.53 6.03 -16.90
C GLU A 169 -12.72 5.13 -16.59
N ASN A 170 -12.52 4.06 -15.82
CA ASN A 170 -13.52 3.01 -15.60
C ASN A 170 -14.60 3.37 -14.57
N ILE A 171 -14.86 4.67 -14.34
CA ILE A 171 -15.79 5.18 -13.33
C ILE A 171 -17.23 4.64 -13.48
N ASN A 172 -17.62 4.25 -14.69
CA ASN A 172 -18.97 3.76 -14.97
C ASN A 172 -19.13 2.26 -14.74
N ALA A 173 -18.04 1.47 -14.77
CA ALA A 173 -18.12 0.04 -14.49
C ALA A 173 -17.93 -0.24 -12.99
N ASP A 174 -17.04 0.52 -12.34
CA ASP A 174 -16.87 0.47 -10.89
C ASP A 174 -16.41 1.84 -10.34
N PRO A 175 -17.34 2.67 -9.83
CA PRO A 175 -17.00 3.97 -9.24
C PRO A 175 -16.05 3.87 -8.03
N LEU A 176 -15.94 2.69 -7.41
CA LEU A 176 -15.09 2.44 -6.25
C LEU A 176 -13.66 2.04 -6.67
N LEU A 177 -13.40 1.81 -7.95
CA LEU A 177 -12.09 1.45 -8.53
C LEU A 177 -11.65 2.47 -9.62
N SER A 178 -12.04 3.74 -9.48
CA SER A 178 -11.65 4.79 -10.42
C SER A 178 -10.85 5.89 -9.73
N TRP A 179 -9.69 6.21 -10.28
CA TRP A 179 -8.86 7.31 -9.82
C TRP A 179 -9.27 8.68 -10.38
N GLN A 180 -10.31 8.76 -11.22
CA GLN A 180 -10.66 9.98 -11.96
C GLN A 180 -10.93 11.17 -11.05
N THR A 181 -11.55 10.94 -9.89
CA THR A 181 -11.95 11.99 -8.95
C THR A 181 -10.75 12.62 -8.24
N GLN A 182 -9.75 11.81 -7.91
CA GLN A 182 -8.56 12.26 -7.18
C GLN A 182 -7.41 12.67 -8.10
N TRP A 183 -7.36 12.17 -9.33
CA TRP A 183 -6.31 12.46 -10.32
C TRP A 183 -6.00 13.96 -10.52
N PRO A 184 -6.99 14.89 -10.52
CA PRO A 184 -6.72 16.33 -10.64
C PRO A 184 -5.99 16.93 -9.44
N SER A 185 -6.10 16.32 -8.25
CA SER A 185 -5.41 16.80 -7.04
C SER A 185 -3.91 16.48 -7.06
N LEU A 186 -3.47 15.51 -7.87
CA LEU A 186 -2.07 15.24 -8.13
C LEU A 186 -1.55 16.24 -9.16
N ILE A 187 -0.91 17.32 -8.70
CA ILE A 187 -0.41 18.41 -9.55
C ILE A 187 1.03 18.14 -10.01
N GLY A 188 1.80 17.42 -9.20
CA GLY A 188 3.19 17.06 -9.48
C GLY A 188 3.35 15.83 -10.37
N TRP A 189 4.46 15.12 -10.17
CA TRP A 189 4.71 13.86 -10.87
C TRP A 189 3.61 12.86 -10.52
N LYS A 190 2.98 12.29 -11.55
CA LYS A 190 1.96 11.25 -11.38
C LYS A 190 2.02 10.24 -12.51
N ARG A 191 1.80 8.97 -12.15
CA ARG A 191 1.68 7.85 -13.08
C ARG A 191 0.62 6.89 -12.59
N TYR A 192 0.06 6.14 -13.52
CA TYR A 192 -0.55 4.88 -13.18
C TYR A 192 -0.16 3.81 -14.19
N ALA A 193 -0.17 2.58 -13.71
CA ALA A 193 -0.07 1.39 -14.54
C ALA A 193 -1.03 0.33 -14.02
N MET A 194 -1.37 -0.61 -14.87
CA MET A 194 -2.15 -1.80 -14.52
C MET A 194 -1.37 -3.06 -14.84
N VAL A 195 -1.62 -4.12 -14.06
CA VAL A 195 -0.95 -5.42 -14.25
C VAL A 195 -1.96 -6.41 -14.82
N THR A 196 -1.81 -6.76 -16.10
CA THR A 196 -2.67 -7.73 -16.78
C THR A 196 -2.59 -9.12 -16.15
N GLY A 197 -3.71 -9.83 -16.16
CA GLY A 197 -3.84 -11.14 -15.52
C GLY A 197 -3.74 -11.13 -13.99
N SER A 198 -3.70 -9.97 -13.32
CA SER A 198 -3.69 -9.85 -11.86
C SER A 198 -5.07 -9.49 -11.30
N LEU A 199 -5.29 -9.81 -10.03
CA LEU A 199 -6.40 -9.37 -9.18
C LEU A 199 -5.85 -8.78 -7.86
N HIS A 200 -6.74 -8.26 -7.02
CA HIS A 200 -6.42 -7.47 -5.84
C HIS A 200 -5.39 -8.08 -4.87
N TYR A 201 -5.37 -9.40 -4.68
CA TYR A 201 -4.43 -10.04 -3.75
C TYR A 201 -3.08 -10.41 -4.39
N ASP A 202 -2.89 -10.19 -5.70
CA ASP A 202 -1.58 -10.36 -6.32
C ASP A 202 -0.56 -9.31 -5.85
N PHE A 203 -1.04 -8.23 -5.22
CA PHE A 203 -0.25 -7.16 -4.62
C PHE A 203 0.14 -7.42 -3.15
N SER A 204 0.34 -8.69 -2.79
CA SER A 204 0.67 -9.16 -1.44
C SER A 204 1.54 -10.42 -1.48
N ASP A 205 1.86 -11.02 -0.33
CA ASP A 205 2.62 -12.28 -0.27
C ASP A 205 1.76 -13.53 -0.56
N TYR A 206 0.43 -13.41 -0.70
CA TYR A 206 -0.47 -14.53 -0.98
C TYR A 206 -0.07 -15.39 -2.18
N PRO A 207 0.28 -14.83 -3.35
CA PRO A 207 0.64 -15.64 -4.51
C PRO A 207 1.88 -16.50 -4.28
N ILE A 208 2.87 -15.99 -3.53
CA ILE A 208 4.07 -16.73 -3.15
C ILE A 208 3.71 -17.83 -2.16
N LEU A 209 3.00 -17.47 -1.08
CA LEU A 209 2.59 -18.40 -0.04
C LEU A 209 1.81 -19.58 -0.61
N PHE A 210 0.82 -19.32 -1.47
CA PHE A 210 0.04 -20.38 -2.09
C PHE A 210 0.87 -21.21 -3.08
N GLY A 211 1.77 -20.59 -3.83
CA GLY A 211 2.70 -21.31 -4.70
C GLY A 211 3.57 -22.31 -3.94
N GLU A 212 4.18 -21.88 -2.83
CA GLU A 212 5.03 -22.73 -1.97
C GLU A 212 4.24 -23.83 -1.27
N LEU A 213 3.00 -23.56 -0.89
CA LEU A 213 2.10 -24.56 -0.29
C LEU A 213 1.48 -25.52 -1.33
N GLY A 214 1.78 -25.34 -2.63
CA GLY A 214 1.16 -26.13 -3.70
C GLY A 214 -0.35 -25.88 -3.84
N ILE A 215 -0.85 -24.77 -3.29
CA ILE A 215 -2.25 -24.37 -3.35
C ILE A 215 -2.44 -23.65 -4.68
N THR A 216 -3.15 -24.29 -5.61
CA THR A 216 -3.67 -23.59 -6.79
C THR A 216 -5.05 -23.06 -6.42
N PRO A 217 -5.29 -21.74 -6.40
CA PRO A 217 -6.63 -21.19 -6.21
C PRO A 217 -7.46 -21.55 -7.44
N VAL A 218 -8.19 -22.67 -7.41
CA VAL A 218 -9.05 -23.09 -8.52
C VAL A 218 -10.41 -22.43 -8.31
N GLY A 219 -10.68 -21.35 -9.07
CA GLY A 219 -11.89 -20.54 -8.91
C GLY A 219 -11.83 -19.59 -7.71
N LYS A 220 -12.92 -18.83 -7.46
CA LYS A 220 -13.09 -17.85 -6.36
C LYS A 220 -13.01 -18.46 -4.93
N VAL A 221 -12.27 -19.53 -4.71
CA VAL A 221 -12.39 -20.41 -3.54
C VAL A 221 -11.02 -20.84 -3.00
N ALA A 222 -10.30 -19.90 -2.39
CA ALA A 222 -9.71 -20.19 -1.07
C ALA A 222 -10.62 -19.64 0.05
N SER A 223 -11.40 -18.63 -0.31
CA SER A 223 -12.69 -18.19 0.23
C SER A 223 -13.23 -17.26 -0.87
N ASN A 224 -14.53 -16.95 -0.90
CA ASN A 224 -15.04 -15.89 -1.81
C ASN A 224 -14.43 -14.49 -1.55
N ALA A 225 -13.35 -14.39 -0.74
CA ALA A 225 -12.72 -13.17 -0.25
C ALA A 225 -11.26 -12.96 -0.70
N ILE A 226 -10.57 -13.95 -1.29
CA ILE A 226 -9.18 -13.80 -1.77
C ILE A 226 -9.16 -13.88 -3.30
N LEU A 227 -9.12 -12.71 -3.94
CA LEU A 227 -9.12 -12.52 -5.39
C LEU A 227 -7.69 -12.57 -5.94
N LEU A 228 -7.29 -13.71 -6.50
CA LEU A 228 -5.99 -13.91 -7.16
C LEU A 228 -6.17 -14.11 -8.66
N GLY A 229 -5.31 -13.47 -9.43
CA GLY A 229 -5.29 -13.54 -10.87
C GLY A 229 -4.66 -14.82 -11.41
N SER A 230 -4.36 -14.78 -12.71
CA SER A 230 -3.75 -15.86 -13.47
C SER A 230 -2.21 -15.83 -13.48
N LEU A 231 -1.61 -14.78 -12.93
CA LEU A 231 -0.15 -14.66 -12.84
C LEU A 231 0.44 -15.74 -11.94
N LYS A 232 1.65 -16.19 -12.29
CA LYS A 232 2.46 -16.99 -11.36
C LYS A 232 2.85 -16.13 -10.17
N GLY A 233 2.79 -16.68 -8.95
CA GLY A 233 3.04 -15.88 -7.75
C GLY A 233 4.41 -15.21 -7.71
N ALA A 234 5.47 -15.92 -8.15
CA ALA A 234 6.80 -15.34 -8.31
C ALA A 234 6.83 -14.12 -9.23
N ARG A 235 6.00 -14.12 -10.28
CA ARG A 235 5.93 -13.05 -11.26
C ARG A 235 5.17 -11.83 -10.73
N ALA A 236 4.03 -12.03 -10.07
CA ALA A 236 3.31 -10.96 -9.39
C ALA A 236 4.20 -10.26 -8.35
N PHE A 237 4.91 -11.05 -7.54
CA PHE A 237 5.86 -10.56 -6.54
C PHE A 237 7.00 -9.73 -7.15
N GLU A 238 7.60 -10.23 -8.23
CA GLU A 238 8.67 -9.53 -8.95
C GLU A 238 8.19 -8.17 -9.47
N ILE A 239 7.02 -8.13 -10.14
CA ILE A 239 6.43 -6.88 -10.63
C ILE A 239 6.24 -5.89 -9.48
N VAL A 240 5.59 -6.31 -8.38
CA VAL A 240 5.32 -5.43 -7.24
C VAL A 240 6.61 -4.88 -6.64
N THR A 241 7.60 -5.74 -6.39
CA THR A 241 8.84 -5.35 -5.71
C THR A 241 9.78 -4.52 -6.59
N GLU A 242 9.77 -4.70 -7.90
CA GLU A 242 10.51 -3.86 -8.83
C GLU A 242 9.88 -2.48 -8.99
N TYR A 243 8.55 -2.40 -9.15
CA TYR A 243 7.86 -1.12 -9.28
C TYR A 243 7.88 -0.31 -7.99
N VAL A 244 7.67 -0.96 -6.82
CA VAL A 244 7.84 -0.31 -5.52
C VAL A 244 9.28 0.18 -5.40
N GLY A 245 10.28 -0.69 -5.60
CA GLY A 245 11.68 -0.31 -5.48
C GLY A 245 12.07 0.87 -6.39
N ALA A 246 11.65 0.85 -7.66
CA ALA A 246 11.88 1.93 -8.60
C ALA A 246 11.25 3.24 -8.14
N PHE A 247 10.00 3.21 -7.67
CA PHE A 247 9.32 4.39 -7.14
C PHE A 247 10.02 4.96 -5.90
N LEU A 248 10.46 4.11 -4.96
CA LEU A 248 11.18 4.58 -3.78
C LEU A 248 12.53 5.22 -4.13
N GLU A 249 13.27 4.65 -5.08
CA GLU A 249 14.53 5.24 -5.58
C GLU A 249 14.29 6.59 -6.26
N PHE A 250 13.20 6.70 -7.02
CA PHE A 250 12.79 7.96 -7.63
C PHE A 250 12.45 9.02 -6.58
N VAL A 251 11.60 8.69 -5.60
CA VAL A 251 11.13 9.66 -4.59
C VAL A 251 12.27 10.10 -3.65
N VAL A 252 13.10 9.18 -3.17
CA VAL A 252 14.15 9.50 -2.18
C VAL A 252 15.42 10.03 -2.83
N ARG A 253 15.81 9.48 -3.98
CA ARG A 253 17.13 9.72 -4.58
C ARG A 253 17.06 10.41 -5.94
N GLY A 254 15.87 10.70 -6.45
CA GLY A 254 15.68 11.35 -7.75
C GLY A 254 16.15 10.48 -8.93
N LYS A 255 16.28 9.16 -8.75
CA LYS A 255 16.73 8.26 -9.81
C LYS A 255 15.61 8.02 -10.81
N THR A 256 15.92 8.20 -12.09
CA THR A 256 15.04 7.81 -13.19
C THR A 256 15.05 6.29 -13.36
N SER A 257 13.94 5.72 -13.82
CA SER A 257 13.81 4.29 -14.08
C SER A 257 12.86 4.08 -15.24
N ASP A 258 13.27 3.30 -16.24
CA ASP A 258 12.42 2.96 -17.38
C ASP A 258 11.13 2.25 -16.93
N LEU A 259 11.15 1.57 -15.76
CA LEU A 259 9.96 0.96 -15.13
C LEU A 259 8.85 1.98 -14.86
N LEU A 260 9.20 3.25 -14.62
CA LEU A 260 8.25 4.32 -14.28
C LEU A 260 7.86 5.19 -15.49
N ASP A 261 8.52 4.99 -16.62
CA ASP A 261 8.39 5.84 -17.81
C ASP A 261 7.52 5.21 -18.89
N GLY A 262 7.25 3.91 -18.83
CA GLY A 262 6.30 3.26 -19.74
C GLY A 262 6.37 1.74 -19.74
N ALA A 263 5.69 1.14 -20.72
CA ALA A 263 5.69 -0.31 -20.91
C ALA A 263 7.08 -0.83 -21.30
N LEU A 264 7.45 -1.98 -20.74
CA LEU A 264 8.73 -2.65 -20.97
C LEU A 264 8.55 -4.07 -21.48
N GLN A 265 9.43 -4.51 -22.37
CA GLN A 265 9.41 -5.89 -22.86
C GLN A 265 9.72 -6.91 -21.76
N GLU A 266 10.49 -6.50 -20.74
CA GLU A 266 10.77 -7.33 -19.57
C GLU A 266 9.53 -7.54 -18.70
N PHE A 267 8.61 -6.58 -18.66
CA PHE A 267 7.35 -6.61 -17.91
C PHE A 267 6.15 -6.41 -18.84
N PRO A 268 5.89 -7.33 -19.78
CA PRO A 268 4.81 -7.19 -20.75
C PRO A 268 3.43 -7.16 -20.10
N GLU A 269 3.33 -7.62 -18.85
CA GLU A 269 2.08 -7.60 -18.09
C GLU A 269 1.72 -6.19 -17.61
N VAL A 270 2.71 -5.30 -17.48
CA VAL A 270 2.50 -3.95 -16.95
C VAL A 270 2.23 -2.98 -18.07
N LEU A 271 1.01 -2.45 -18.07
CA LEU A 271 0.53 -1.52 -19.08
C LEU A 271 0.38 -0.14 -18.46
N PHE A 272 1.09 0.82 -19.04
CA PHE A 272 0.85 2.24 -18.80
C PHE A 272 -0.25 2.71 -19.74
N GLU A 273 -1.12 3.57 -19.23
CA GLU A 273 -1.99 4.32 -20.12
C GLU A 273 -1.24 5.51 -20.72
N LEU A 274 -1.52 5.80 -21.99
CA LEU A 274 -0.94 6.88 -22.80
C LEU A 274 -1.66 8.22 -22.56
#